data_AF-A0A2Z5JDA1-F1
#
_entry.id   AF-A0A2Z5JDA1-F1
#
_cell.length_a   1.000
_cell.length_b   1.000
_cell.length_c   1.000
_cell.angle_alpha   90.00
_cell.angle_beta   90.00
_cell.angle_gamma   90.00
#
_symmetry.space_group_name_H-M   'P 1'
#
loop_
_entity.id
_entity.type
_entity.pdbx_description
1 polymer ?
#
loop_
_entity_poly.entity_id
_entity_poly.type
_entity_poly.pdbx_seq_one_letter_code
_entity_poly.pdbx_strand_id
1 'polypeptide(L)' 'MTDYAHGIGHPDDLALRQRLLTLLETANAPRRQRYLELLAVINAWPPADDPAPAFTWFTQALRARPRSASDAAAPGRT' A
#
# COMPACT_ATOMS: atom_id res chain seq x y z
N MET A 1 1.27 17.48 -8.38
CA MET A 1 0.99 16.28 -7.57
C MET A 1 1.12 15.11 -8.54
N THR A 2 2.24 14.39 -8.48
CA THR A 2 2.62 13.38 -9.49
C THR A 2 1.73 12.15 -9.35
N ASP A 3 1.18 11.66 -10.46
CA ASP A 3 0.50 10.37 -10.48
C ASP A 3 1.50 9.26 -10.11
N TYR A 4 1.19 8.50 -9.06
CA TYR A 4 2.05 7.45 -8.53
C TYR A 4 2.32 6.37 -9.57
N ALA A 5 1.29 5.98 -10.34
CA ALA A 5 1.38 4.95 -11.37
C ALA A 5 2.38 5.36 -12.47
N HIS A 6 2.23 6.60 -12.98
CA HIS A 6 3.20 7.19 -13.90
C HIS A 6 4.61 7.31 -13.32
N GLY A 7 4.74 7.67 -12.03
CA GLY A 7 6.04 7.79 -11.36
C GLY A 7 6.83 6.47 -11.25
N ILE A 8 6.15 5.33 -11.24
CA ILE A 8 6.76 4.00 -11.21
C ILE A 8 6.74 3.29 -12.57
N GLY A 9 6.31 3.98 -13.64
CA GLY A 9 6.23 3.43 -14.99
C GLY A 9 5.23 2.28 -15.15
N HIS A 10 4.19 2.23 -14.30
CA HIS A 10 3.18 1.16 -14.33
C HIS A 10 1.80 1.76 -14.57
N PRO A 11 0.93 1.14 -15.38
CA PRO A 11 -0.45 1.60 -15.52
C PRO A 11 -1.22 1.49 -14.19
N ASP A 12 -2.18 2.38 -13.95
CA ASP A 12 -3.11 2.30 -12.79
C ASP A 12 -4.16 1.20 -13.02
N ASP A 13 -3.67 -0.04 -13.03
CA ASP A 13 -4.43 -1.24 -13.33
C ASP A 13 -4.60 -2.17 -12.11
N LEU A 14 -5.25 -3.30 -12.34
CA LEU A 14 -5.58 -4.28 -11.31
C LEU A 14 -4.31 -4.95 -10.77
N ALA A 15 -3.27 -5.10 -11.60
CA ALA A 15 -1.98 -5.63 -11.16
C ALA A 15 -1.30 -4.65 -10.19
N LEU A 16 -1.30 -3.34 -10.50
CA LEU A 16 -0.84 -2.32 -9.57
C LEU A 16 -1.63 -2.35 -8.26
N ARG A 17 -2.96 -2.46 -8.36
CA ARG A 17 -3.84 -2.49 -7.20
C ARG A 17 -3.58 -3.70 -6.30
N GLN A 18 -3.44 -4.89 -6.89
CA GLN A 18 -3.12 -6.11 -6.13
C GLN A 18 -1.77 -5.98 -5.45
N ARG A 19 -0.75 -5.44 -6.15
CA ARG A 19 0.56 -5.17 -5.57
C ARG A 19 0.47 -4.21 -4.39
N LEU A 20 -0.27 -3.10 -4.53
CA LEU A 20 -0.47 -2.12 -3.46
C LEU A 20 -1.18 -2.74 -2.25
N LEU A 21 -2.20 -3.58 -2.47
CA LEU A 21 -2.87 -4.31 -1.39
C LEU A 21 -1.89 -5.20 -0.62
N THR A 22 -1.05 -6.00 -1.31
CA THR A 22 -0.04 -6.83 -0.66
C THR A 22 0.96 -6.00 0.15
N LEU A 23 1.40 -4.86 -0.39
CA LEU A 23 2.31 -3.95 0.31
C LEU A 23 1.67 -3.37 1.57
N LEU A 24 0.42 -2.93 1.49
CA LEU A 24 -0.31 -2.35 2.62
C LEU A 24 -0.62 -3.38 3.71
N GLU A 25 -1.03 -4.60 3.34
CA GLU A 25 -1.26 -5.68 4.29
C GLU A 25 0.04 -6.06 5.03
N THR A 26 1.16 -6.10 4.30
CA THR A 26 2.48 -6.35 4.90
C THR A 26 2.91 -5.19 5.81
N ALA A 27 2.70 -3.95 5.37
CA ALA A 27 2.99 -2.76 6.17
C ALA A 27 2.09 -2.65 7.41
N ASN A 28 0.85 -3.13 7.35
CA ASN A 28 -0.09 -3.10 8.48
C ASN A 28 0.07 -4.29 9.45
N ALA A 29 1.18 -5.04 9.36
CA ALA A 29 1.42 -6.17 10.25
C ALA A 29 1.66 -5.68 11.71
N PRO A 30 0.90 -6.16 12.71
CA PRO A 30 1.06 -5.74 14.11
C PRO A 30 2.48 -5.97 14.67
N ARG A 31 3.15 -7.03 14.18
CA ARG A 31 4.54 -7.34 14.54
C ARG A 31 5.51 -6.24 14.10
N ARG A 32 5.27 -5.63 12.93
CA ARG A 32 6.12 -4.56 12.39
C ARG A 32 5.96 -3.29 13.23
N GLN A 33 4.73 -2.94 13.62
CA GLN A 33 4.46 -1.79 14.48
C GLN A 33 5.19 -1.91 15.82
N ARG A 34 5.06 -3.07 16.48
CA ARG A 34 5.77 -3.33 17.74
C ARG A 34 7.30 -3.30 17.59
N TYR A 35 7.82 -3.76 16.45
CA TYR A 35 9.25 -3.66 16.16
C TYR A 35 9.71 -2.20 16.02
N LEU A 36 8.94 -1.35 15.34
CA LEU A 36 9.25 0.08 15.21
C LEU A 36 9.17 0.82 16.54
N GLU A 37 8.19 0.50 17.39
CA GLU A 37 8.10 1.02 18.76
C GLU A 37 9.34 0.64 19.59
N LEU A 38 9.77 -0.62 19.53
CA LEU A 38 10.98 -1.08 20.22
C LEU A 38 12.24 -0.39 19.68
N LEU A 39 12.36 -0.23 18.36
CA LEU A 39 13.45 0.51 17.75
C LEU A 39 13.46 1.97 18.23
N ALA A 40 12.30 2.62 18.34
CA ALA A 40 12.23 3.99 18.81
C ALA A 40 12.71 4.10 20.26
N VAL A 41 12.31 3.17 21.14
CA VAL A 41 12.77 3.12 22.54
C VAL A 41 14.30 2.94 22.62
N ILE A 42 14.85 1.97 21.90
CA ILE A 42 16.30 1.67 21.93
C ILE A 42 17.13 2.85 21.43
N ASN A 43 16.64 3.55 20.40
CA ASN A 43 17.36 4.68 19.79
C ASN A 43 17.01 6.04 20.42
N ALA A 44 16.21 6.07 21.48
CA ALA A 44 15.67 7.29 22.08
C ALA A 44 14.99 8.21 21.04
N TRP A 45 14.34 7.63 20.03
CA TRP A 45 13.52 8.36 19.08
C TRP A 45 12.13 8.63 19.67
N PRO A 46 11.45 9.70 19.23
CA PRO A 46 10.04 9.89 19.54
C PRO A 46 9.20 8.67 19.10
N PRO A 47 8.11 8.35 19.82
CA PRO A 47 7.16 7.34 19.37
C PRO A 47 6.64 7.70 17.99
N ALA A 48 6.61 6.73 17.08
CA ALA A 48 5.99 6.92 15.78
C ALA A 48 4.47 6.90 15.92
N ASP A 49 3.78 7.78 15.17
CA ASP A 49 2.33 7.70 15.03
C ASP A 49 1.91 6.34 14.48
N ASP A 50 0.79 5.80 14.97
CA ASP A 50 0.27 4.52 14.47
C ASP A 50 -0.32 4.69 13.06
N PRO A 51 0.29 4.10 12.02
CA PRO A 51 -0.22 4.21 10.66
C PRO A 51 -1.39 3.24 10.38
N ALA A 52 -1.72 2.33 11.30
CA ALA A 52 -2.71 1.28 11.08
C ALA A 52 -4.10 1.78 10.68
N PRO A 53 -4.65 2.89 11.25
CA PRO A 53 -5.92 3.45 10.79
C PRO A 53 -5.87 3.88 9.32
N ALA A 54 -4.79 4.55 8.90
CA ALA A 54 -4.62 5.01 7.53
C ALA A 54 -4.48 3.84 6.55
N PHE A 55 -3.69 2.83 6.89
CA PHE A 55 -3.54 1.63 6.07
C PHE A 55 -4.83 0.82 5.98
N THR A 56 -5.58 0.71 7.08
CA THR A 56 -6.86 0.01 7.10
C THR A 56 -7.87 0.70 6.18
N TRP A 57 -8.03 2.02 6.32
CA TRP A 57 -8.89 2.80 5.44
C TRP A 57 -8.48 2.66 3.96
N PHE A 58 -7.18 2.82 3.67
CA PHE A 58 -6.72 2.79 2.28
C PHE A 58 -6.87 1.41 1.64
N THR A 59 -6.62 0.34 2.41
CA THR A 59 -6.86 -1.04 1.99
C THR A 59 -8.35 -1.26 1.66
N GLN A 60 -9.26 -0.77 2.49
CA GLN A 60 -10.69 -0.84 2.24
C GLN A 60 -11.08 -0.06 0.98
N ALA A 61 -10.55 1.15 0.80
CA ALA A 61 -10.80 1.97 -0.38
C ALA A 61 -10.32 1.29 -1.68
N LEU A 62 -9.13 0.68 -1.67
CA LEU A 62 -8.62 -0.07 -2.82
C LEU A 62 -9.49 -1.28 -3.16
N ARG A 63 -10.00 -2.01 -2.15
CA ARG A 63 -10.91 -3.15 -2.37
C ARG A 63 -12.28 -2.72 -2.87
N ALA A 64 -12.78 -1.56 -2.46
CA ALA A 64 -14.06 -1.01 -2.89
C ALA A 64 -14.01 -0.39 -4.30
N ARG A 65 -12.81 -0.11 -4.84
CA ARG A 65 -12.65 0.53 -6.15
C ARG A 65 -13.10 -0.43 -7.27
N PRO A 66 -13.98 -0.01 -8.19
CA PRO A 66 -14.34 -0.83 -9.36
C PRO A 66 -13.16 -1.05 -10.31
N ARG A 67 -13.25 -2.07 -11.15
CA ARG A 67 -12.28 -2.35 -12.24
C ARG A 67 -12.27 -1.15 -13.19
N SER A 68 -11.10 -0.58 -13.47
CA SER A 68 -10.99 0.60 -14.34
C SER A 68 -10.94 0.17 -15.82
N ALA A 69 -11.26 1.05 -16.76
CA ALA A 69 -11.23 0.74 -18.19
C ALA A 69 -9.82 0.32 -18.69
N SER A 70 -8.76 0.77 -18.01
CA SER A 70 -7.37 0.34 -18.25
C SER A 70 -7.17 -1.16 -18.00
N ASP A 71 -7.98 -1.75 -17.13
CA ASP A 71 -7.90 -3.17 -16.82
C ASP A 71 -8.43 -4.07 -17.95
N ALA A 72 -9.26 -3.54 -18.85
CA ALA A 72 -9.79 -4.29 -20.00
C ALA A 72 -8.75 -4.43 -21.13
N ALA A 73 -7.73 -3.57 -21.15
CA ALA A 73 -6.75 -3.47 -22.24
C ALA A 73 -5.51 -4.38 -22.08
N ALA A 74 -5.50 -5.30 -21.11
CA ALA A 74 -4.41 -6.28 -20.96
C ALA A 74 -4.81 -7.69 -21.48
N PRO A 75 -4.75 -7.95 -22.80
CA PRO A 75 -4.66 -9.31 -23.31
C PRO A 75 -3.22 -9.81 -23.27
N GLY A 76 -3.08 -11.10 -22.93
CA GLY A 76 -1.89 -11.96 -22.93
C GLY A 76 -0.57 -11.37 -23.43
N ARG A 77 0.44 -11.36 -22.55
CA ARG A 77 1.83 -11.40 -22.98
C ARG A 77 2.28 -12.87 -22.92
N THR A 78 2.36 -13.47 -24.11
CA THR A 78 2.90 -14.80 -24.43
C THR A 78 4.26 -15.05 -23.83
#